data_AF-A0A821X6G2-F1
#
_entry.id   AF-A0A821X6G2-F1
#
_cell.length_a   1.000
_cell.length_b   1.000
_cell.length_c   1.000
_cell.angle_alpha   90.00
_cell.angle_beta   90.00
_cell.angle_gamma   90.00
#
_symmetry.space_group_name_H-M   'P 1'
#
loop_
_entity.id
_entity.type
_entity.pdbx_description
1 polymer ?
#
loop_
_entity_poly.entity_id
_entity_poly.type
_entity_poly.pdbx_seq_one_letter_code
_entity_poly.pdbx_strand_id
1 'polypeptide(L)' 'TSLIQNANIRTLINDLTYNLVRIKQPLEHINDKIAFTFNKLSFSNLCQKTQELKHLFNNDEQL' A
#
# COMPACT_ATOMS: atom_id res chain seq x y z
N THR A 1 -0.87 18.43 6.28
CA THR A 1 -1.38 17.77 7.50
C THR A 1 -0.48 16.60 7.81
N SER A 2 0.27 16.66 8.92
CA SER A 2 1.19 15.60 9.31
C SER A 2 0.39 14.33 9.65
N LEU A 3 0.66 13.23 8.94
CA LEU A 3 0.21 11.91 9.36
C LEU A 3 0.87 11.63 10.72
N ILE A 4 0.09 11.63 11.80
CA ILE A 4 0.56 11.16 13.10
C ILE A 4 0.74 9.65 12.97
N GLN A 5 1.95 9.22 12.63
CA GLN A 5 2.34 7.81 12.68
C GLN A 5 2.41 7.42 14.16
N ASN A 6 1.34 6.82 14.68
CA ASN A 6 1.23 6.42 16.09
C ASN A 6 2.22 5.30 16.48
N ALA A 7 2.90 4.67 15.51
CA ALA A 7 3.92 3.66 15.73
C ALA A 7 5.26 4.09 15.10
N ASN A 8 6.36 3.95 15.83
CA ASN A 8 7.69 4.23 15.33
C ASN A 8 8.18 3.08 14.45
N ILE A 9 8.25 3.32 13.14
CA ILE A 9 8.74 2.35 12.14
C ILE A 9 10.10 2.73 11.53
N ARG A 10 10.80 3.72 12.10
CA ARG A 10 12.06 4.25 11.53
C ARG A 10 13.16 3.19 11.40
N THR A 11 13.25 2.28 12.37
CA THR A 11 14.21 1.17 12.33
C THR A 11 13.96 0.27 11.13
N LEU A 12 12.70 -0.05 10.82
CA LEU A 12 12.33 -0.93 9.70
C LEU A 12 12.59 -0.26 8.34
N ILE A 13 12.31 1.05 8.22
CA ILE A 13 12.52 1.81 6.98
C ILE A 13 14.02 1.98 6.66
N ASN A 14 14.84 2.16 7.70
CA ASN A 14 16.27 2.49 7.54
C ASN A 14 17.19 1.27 7.66
N ASP A 15 16.64 0.07 7.83
CA ASP A 15 17.44 -1.15 7.95
C ASP A 15 18.02 -1.54 6.58
N LEU A 16 19.32 -1.29 6.40
CA LEU A 16 20.07 -1.62 5.18
C LEU A 16 20.27 -3.12 4.99
N THR A 17 20.07 -3.93 6.03
CA THR A 17 20.13 -5.40 5.96
C THR A 17 18.79 -6.00 5.53
N TYR A 18 17.72 -5.22 5.67
CA TYR A 18 16.41 -5.54 5.14
C TYR A 18 16.43 -5.33 3.62
N ASN A 19 16.95 -6.33 2.91
CA ASN A 19 16.92 -6.43 1.45
C ASN A 19 15.48 -6.66 0.98
N LEU A 20 14.64 -5.64 1.11
CA LEU A 20 13.41 -5.56 0.33
C LEU A 20 13.84 -5.57 -1.13
N VAL A 21 13.38 -6.57 -1.88
CA VAL A 21 13.43 -6.50 -3.34
C VAL A 21 12.88 -5.12 -3.69
N ARG A 22 13.72 -4.27 -4.29
CA ARG A 22 13.33 -2.91 -4.64
C ARG A 22 12.33 -2.99 -5.78
N ILE A 23 11.07 -3.23 -5.44
CA ILE A 23 9.96 -3.18 -6.37
C ILE A 23 9.85 -1.72 -6.82
N LYS A 24 9.62 -1.52 -8.13
CA LYS A 24 9.33 -0.19 -8.69
C LYS A 24 8.25 0.46 -7.82
N GLN A 25 8.54 1.65 -7.31
CA GLN A 25 7.56 2.36 -6.50
C GLN A 25 6.32 2.61 -7.37
N PRO A 26 5.11 2.24 -6.90
CA PRO A 26 3.88 2.54 -7.63
C PRO A 26 3.70 4.05 -7.83
N LEU A 27 2.90 4.43 -8.82
CA LEU A 27 2.51 5.83 -9.00
C LEU A 27 1.80 6.35 -7.73
N GLU A 28 1.96 7.63 -7.41
CA GLU A 28 1.43 8.24 -6.18
C GLU A 28 -0.07 7.97 -6.00
N HIS A 29 -0.86 8.15 -7.06
CA HIS A 29 -2.30 7.89 -7.05
C HIS A 29 -2.68 6.41 -6.81
N ILE A 30 -1.79 5.46 -7.14
CA ILE A 30 -1.96 4.04 -6.84
C ILE A 30 -1.69 3.81 -5.35
N ASN A 31 -0.62 4.39 -4.84
CA ASN A 31 -0.25 4.32 -3.42
C ASN A 31 -1.36 4.90 -2.51
N ASP A 32 -1.97 6.02 -2.92
CA ASP A 32 -3.09 6.62 -2.20
C ASP A 32 -4.33 5.71 -2.17
N LYS A 33 -4.65 5.04 -3.29
CA LYS A 33 -5.75 4.08 -3.36
C LYS A 33 -5.50 2.85 -2.50
N ILE A 34 -4.25 2.36 -2.45
CA ILE A 34 -3.85 1.27 -1.56
C ILE A 34 -4.05 1.69 -0.10
N ALA A 35 -3.54 2.86 0.29
CA ALA A 35 -3.69 3.40 1.63
C ALA A 35 -5.17 3.57 2.02
N PHE A 36 -5.99 4.13 1.13
CA PHE A 36 -7.44 4.26 1.33
C PHE A 36 -8.10 2.90 1.57
N THR A 37 -7.74 1.90 0.78
CA THR A 37 -8.30 0.55 0.85
C THR A 37 -8.03 -0.09 2.21
N PHE A 38 -6.77 -0.09 2.66
CA PHE A 38 -6.42 -0.65 3.97
C PHE A 38 -7.01 0.15 5.13
N ASN A 39 -7.11 1.48 5.02
CA ASN A 39 -7.74 2.32 6.04
C ASN A 39 -9.25 2.09 6.20
N LYS A 40 -9.92 1.57 5.17
CA LYS A 40 -11.36 1.28 5.17
C LYS A 40 -11.69 -0.22 5.17
N LEU A 41 -10.67 -1.07 5.26
CA LEU A 41 -10.86 -2.52 5.24
C LEU A 41 -11.58 -2.98 6.51
N SER A 42 -12.63 -3.75 6.33
CA SER A 42 -13.37 -4.43 7.38
C SER A 42 -13.69 -5.85 6.94
N PHE A 43 -14.07 -6.71 7.89
CA PHE A 43 -14.51 -8.06 7.56
C PHE A 43 -15.70 -8.06 6.58
N SER A 44 -16.64 -7.13 6.76
CA SER A 44 -17.84 -7.02 5.92
C SER A 44 -17.56 -6.61 4.47
N ASN A 45 -16.44 -5.94 4.20
CA ASN A 45 -16.10 -5.46 2.85
C ASN A 45 -14.84 -6.12 2.25
N LEU A 46 -14.30 -7.16 2.91
CA LEU A 46 -13.05 -7.82 2.54
C LEU A 46 -13.05 -8.28 1.07
N CYS A 47 -14.11 -8.97 0.64
CA CYS A 47 -14.20 -9.46 -0.73
C CYS A 47 -14.19 -8.32 -1.76
N GLN A 48 -14.98 -7.26 -1.50
CA GLN A 48 -15.05 -6.10 -2.37
C GLN A 48 -13.69 -5.38 -2.45
N LYS A 49 -13.08 -5.06 -1.30
CA LYS A 49 -11.79 -4.36 -1.22
C LYS A 49 -10.66 -5.18 -1.84
N THR A 50 -10.72 -6.51 -1.74
CA THR A 50 -9.79 -7.42 -2.43
C THR A 50 -9.92 -7.32 -3.95
N GLN A 51 -11.14 -7.28 -4.48
CA GLN A 51 -11.35 -7.11 -5.92
C GLN A 51 -10.90 -5.73 -6.42
N GLU A 52 -11.17 -4.67 -5.66
CA GLU A 52 -10.69 -3.31 -5.97
C GLU A 52 -9.16 -3.28 -6.11
N LEU A 53 -8.42 -3.91 -5.18
CA LEU A 53 -6.96 -4.02 -5.26
C LEU A 53 -6.50 -4.84 -6.47
N LYS A 54 -7.15 -5.97 -6.77
CA LYS A 54 -6.79 -6.79 -7.96
C LYS A 54 -6.95 -6.00 -9.26
N HIS A 55 -8.05 -5.28 -9.41
CA HIS A 55 -8.26 -4.41 -10.57
C HIS A 55 -7.24 -3.28 -10.64
N LEU A 56 -6.84 -2.73 -9.50
CA LEU A 56 -5.82 -1.68 -9.43
C LEU A 56 -4.47 -2.16 -9.97
N PHE A 57 -4.01 -3.34 -9.54
CA PHE A 57 -2.71 -3.87 -9.95
C PHE A 57 -2.69 -4.46 -11.36
N ASN A 58 -3.78 -5.09 -11.82
CA ASN A 58 -3.84 -5.67 -13.17
C ASN A 58 -3.82 -4.61 -14.30
N ASN A 59 -4.29 -3.39 -14.01
CA ASN A 59 -4.26 -2.28 -14.98
C ASN A 59 -2.89 -1.60 -15.08
N ASP A 60 -1.98 -1.84 -14.11
CA ASP A 60 -0.63 -1.24 -14.09
C ASP A 60 0.38 -2.06 -14.93
N GLU A 61 0.14 -3.35 -15.18
CA GLU A 61 0.97 -4.19 -16.07
C GLU A 61 0.72 -3.95 -17.58
N GLN A 62 -0.19 -3.04 -17.96
CA GLN A 62 -0.51 -2.72 -19.36
C GLN A 62 0.14 -1.42 -19.89
N LEU A 63 1.10 -0.83 -19.18
CA LEU A 63 1.83 0.39 -19.56
C LEU A 63 3.35 0.20 -19.49
#